data_AF-B8YPJ8-F1
#
_entry.id   AF-B8YPJ8-F1
#
_cell.length_a   1.000
_cell.length_b   1.000
_cell.length_c   1.000
_cell.angle_alpha   90.00
_cell.angle_beta   90.00
_cell.angle_gamma   90.00
#
_symmetry.space_group_name_H-M   'P 1'
#
loop_
_entity.id
_entity.type
_entity.pdbx_description
1 polymer ?
#
loop_
_entity_poly.entity_id
_entity_poly.type
_entity_poly.pdbx_seq_one_letter_code
_entity_poly.pdbx_strand_id
1 'polypeptide(L)'
;TGSSDLWVVDKNATCVRRFEQQVQDFCKANGTYDPITSSSAKKLGTVFDISYGDKTNSSGNWYKDTIKIGGITITNQQFANVKSTSVAQGVMGIGFKTNEASNVTYDNVPITLKKQGIISKSAYSLYLNSSDSTTGEIIFGGVDNAKYTGKLIDLPVTSNRELRIYLNSLTIGVTNISASMDVLLDSGTTFSYLQQDVLQHVVDKFNGQLIYDALGNPLHLVDCDLPGNIDFEFSNSSKVSVPSSEFAVKLYTINGELYPKCQLRILTSSANILGDNFLRSA
;
A
#
# COMPACT_ATOMS: atom_id res chain seq x y z
N THR A 1 3.86 1.56 0.58
CA THR A 1 4.67 2.48 1.43
C THR A 1 4.48 2.21 2.93
N GLY A 2 3.55 1.34 3.33
CA GLY A 2 3.22 0.99 4.72
C GLY A 2 4.11 -0.07 5.38
N SER A 3 5.18 -0.51 4.72
CA SER A 3 6.21 -1.40 5.29
C SER A 3 7.61 -0.95 4.90
N SER A 4 8.62 -1.48 5.58
CA SER A 4 10.00 -1.01 5.47
C SER A 4 11.03 -2.08 5.11
N ASP A 5 10.61 -3.33 4.95
CA ASP A 5 11.48 -4.45 4.63
C ASP A 5 11.32 -4.89 3.18
N LEU A 6 12.44 -5.09 2.49
CA LEU A 6 12.46 -5.84 1.24
C LEU A 6 12.51 -7.33 1.55
N TRP A 7 11.64 -8.10 0.92
CA TRP A 7 11.73 -9.55 0.93
C TRP A 7 11.28 -10.16 -0.39
N VAL A 8 11.85 -11.32 -0.71
CA VAL A 8 11.58 -12.08 -1.93
C VAL A 8 11.28 -13.54 -1.59
N VAL A 9 10.57 -14.22 -2.48
CA VAL A 9 10.15 -15.61 -2.29
C VAL A 9 11.30 -16.55 -2.63
N ASP A 10 11.70 -17.41 -1.69
CA ASP A 10 12.68 -18.48 -1.94
C ASP A 10 12.16 -19.44 -3.02
N LYS A 11 13.06 -19.95 -3.86
CA LYS A 11 12.74 -20.95 -4.88
C LYS A 11 11.97 -22.16 -4.34
N ASN A 12 12.28 -22.57 -3.11
CA ASN A 12 11.65 -23.70 -2.43
C ASN A 12 10.65 -23.26 -1.36
N ALA A 13 10.14 -22.02 -1.41
CA ALA A 13 9.18 -21.53 -0.43
C ALA A 13 7.87 -22.32 -0.44
N THR A 14 7.21 -22.35 0.72
CA THR A 14 5.83 -22.83 0.88
C THR A 14 4.87 -21.66 0.73
N CYS A 15 3.94 -21.73 -0.23
CA CYS A 15 2.86 -20.76 -0.33
C CYS A 15 1.67 -21.23 0.54
N VAL A 16 1.41 -20.50 1.62
CA VAL A 16 0.33 -20.78 2.57
C VAL A 16 -0.99 -20.26 1.98
N ARG A 17 -1.86 -21.19 1.58
CA ARG A 17 -3.17 -20.85 1.01
C ARG A 17 -4.11 -20.26 2.07
N ARG A 18 -4.76 -19.15 1.73
CA ARG A 18 -5.81 -18.49 2.50
C ARG A 18 -7.21 -18.77 1.95
N PHE A 19 -7.29 -19.10 0.65
CA PHE A 19 -8.53 -19.42 -0.04
C PHE A 19 -8.40 -20.75 -0.77
N GLU A 20 -9.51 -21.48 -0.88
CA GLU A 20 -9.55 -22.82 -1.48
C GLU A 20 -9.13 -22.81 -2.95
N GLN A 21 -9.44 -21.74 -3.67
CA GLN A 21 -9.17 -21.58 -5.10
C GLN A 21 -7.70 -21.26 -5.42
N GLN A 22 -6.85 -21.03 -4.42
CA GLN A 22 -5.43 -20.74 -4.67
C GLN A 22 -4.68 -22.01 -5.08
N VAL A 23 -3.94 -21.91 -6.19
CA VAL A 23 -3.00 -22.96 -6.63
C VAL A 23 -1.83 -23.10 -5.64
N GLN A 24 -1.20 -24.28 -5.60
CA GLN A 24 -0.18 -24.62 -4.59
C GLN A 24 1.02 -23.65 -4.58
N ASP A 25 1.45 -23.17 -5.75
CA ASP A 25 2.63 -22.30 -5.90
C ASP A 25 2.25 -20.85 -6.26
N PHE A 26 1.07 -20.37 -5.85
CA PHE A 26 0.57 -19.03 -6.22
C PHE A 26 1.56 -17.89 -5.92
N CYS A 27 2.37 -18.04 -4.85
CA CYS A 27 3.34 -17.04 -4.42
C CYS A 27 4.61 -16.97 -5.27
N LYS A 28 4.84 -17.96 -6.15
CA LYS A 28 6.08 -18.08 -6.96
C LYS A 28 5.94 -17.55 -8.38
N ALA A 29 4.75 -17.11 -8.77
CA ALA A 29 4.46 -16.66 -10.15
C ALA A 29 5.26 -15.41 -10.56
N ASN A 30 5.60 -14.54 -9.60
CA ASN A 30 6.30 -13.28 -9.83
C ASN A 30 7.82 -13.38 -9.59
N GLY A 31 8.39 -14.55 -9.86
CA GLY A 31 9.81 -14.84 -9.68
C GLY A 31 10.16 -15.36 -8.29
N THR A 32 11.30 -16.05 -8.22
CA THR A 32 11.84 -16.59 -6.97
C THR A 32 13.34 -16.35 -6.89
N TYR A 33 13.87 -16.40 -5.67
CA TYR A 33 15.28 -16.21 -5.38
C TYR A 33 15.94 -17.52 -4.95
N ASP A 34 17.07 -17.84 -5.57
CA ASP A 34 17.92 -19.00 -5.23
C ASP A 34 19.30 -18.48 -4.77
N PRO A 35 19.54 -18.38 -3.44
CA PRO A 35 20.80 -17.83 -2.92
C PRO A 35 22.02 -18.67 -3.31
N ILE A 36 21.87 -19.93 -3.71
CA ILE A 36 22.98 -20.80 -4.12
C ILE A 36 23.56 -20.32 -5.46
N THR A 37 22.73 -19.71 -6.30
CA THR A 37 23.13 -19.25 -7.64
C THR A 37 23.76 -17.87 -7.66
N SER A 38 23.71 -17.13 -6.54
CA SER A 38 24.32 -15.81 -6.41
C SER A 38 25.66 -15.87 -5.69
N SER A 39 26.72 -15.49 -6.40
CA SER A 39 28.07 -15.43 -5.83
C SER A 39 28.25 -14.36 -4.74
N SER A 40 27.36 -13.37 -4.67
CA SER A 40 27.36 -12.31 -3.65
C SER A 40 26.35 -12.53 -2.52
N ALA A 41 25.58 -13.62 -2.57
CA ALA A 41 24.63 -13.95 -1.51
C ALA A 41 25.33 -14.23 -0.18
N LYS A 42 24.95 -13.49 0.85
CA LYS A 42 25.43 -13.67 2.21
C LYS A 42 24.27 -13.86 3.17
N LYS A 43 24.08 -15.09 3.64
CA LYS A 43 23.10 -15.38 4.69
C LYS A 43 23.48 -14.66 5.99
N LEU A 44 22.52 -13.99 6.61
CA LEU A 44 22.64 -13.44 7.96
C LEU A 44 22.06 -14.47 8.94
N GLY A 45 22.72 -14.67 10.09
CA GLY A 45 22.40 -15.72 11.07
C GLY A 45 21.11 -15.50 11.87
N THR A 46 20.21 -14.63 11.40
CA THR A 46 18.98 -14.23 12.09
C THR A 46 17.75 -14.55 11.23
N VAL A 47 16.64 -14.83 11.91
CA VAL A 47 15.35 -15.11 11.28
C VAL A 47 14.61 -13.82 10.93
N PHE A 48 13.80 -13.88 9.88
CA PHE A 48 12.87 -12.84 9.48
C PHE A 48 11.44 -13.31 9.70
N ASP A 49 10.60 -12.44 10.23
CA ASP A 49 9.16 -12.65 10.36
C ASP A 49 8.46 -11.30 10.23
N ILE A 50 7.43 -11.22 9.37
CA ILE A 50 6.61 -10.04 9.19
C ILE A 50 5.14 -10.44 9.08
N SER A 51 4.27 -9.62 9.68
CA SER A 51 2.81 -9.72 9.55
C SER A 51 2.24 -8.39 9.07
N TYR A 52 1.24 -8.46 8.19
CA TYR A 52 0.56 -7.30 7.61
C TYR A 52 -0.84 -7.13 8.21
N GLY A 53 -1.41 -5.93 8.06
CA GLY A 53 -2.74 -5.58 8.59
C GLY A 53 -3.88 -6.42 8.03
N ASP A 54 -3.71 -6.97 6.82
CA ASP A 54 -4.66 -7.89 6.18
C ASP A 54 -4.57 -9.34 6.69
N LYS A 55 -3.73 -9.57 7.72
CA LYS A 55 -3.42 -10.86 8.35
C LYS A 55 -2.57 -11.81 7.48
N THR A 56 -2.05 -11.35 6.34
CA THR A 56 -0.99 -12.10 5.66
C THR A 56 0.32 -11.99 6.45
N ASN A 57 1.22 -12.94 6.21
CA ASN A 57 2.53 -12.98 6.84
C ASN A 57 3.55 -13.64 5.91
N SER A 58 4.82 -13.39 6.22
CA SER A 58 5.99 -13.98 5.56
C SER A 58 7.09 -14.25 6.57
N SER A 59 7.72 -15.42 6.48
CA SER A 59 8.84 -15.79 7.36
C SER A 59 9.98 -16.46 6.60
N GLY A 60 11.20 -16.24 7.09
CA GLY A 60 12.40 -16.62 6.36
C GLY A 60 13.70 -16.32 7.09
N ASN A 61 14.74 -16.05 6.31
CA ASN A 61 16.06 -15.72 6.84
C ASN A 61 16.54 -14.41 6.22
N TRP A 62 17.25 -13.61 7.00
CA TRP A 62 17.90 -12.42 6.49
C TRP A 62 19.09 -12.78 5.59
N TYR A 63 19.28 -12.00 4.52
CA TYR A 63 20.39 -12.08 3.59
C TYR A 63 20.92 -10.68 3.29
N LYS A 64 22.15 -10.61 2.79
CA LYS A 64 22.65 -9.49 1.98
C LYS A 64 22.98 -9.99 0.59
N ASP A 65 22.66 -9.19 -0.41
CA ASP A 65 23.06 -9.42 -1.80
C ASP A 65 23.02 -8.11 -2.60
N THR A 66 23.33 -8.19 -3.89
CA THR A 66 23.19 -7.13 -4.87
C THR A 66 21.76 -7.09 -5.40
N ILE A 67 21.13 -5.91 -5.38
CA ILE A 67 19.79 -5.69 -5.89
C ILE A 67 19.87 -4.73 -7.09
N LYS A 68 19.15 -5.07 -8.17
CA LYS A 68 19.00 -4.24 -9.36
C LYS A 68 17.54 -3.82 -9.54
N ILE A 69 17.28 -2.53 -9.68
CA ILE A 69 15.94 -1.94 -9.83
C ILE A 69 16.05 -0.81 -10.84
N GLY A 70 15.18 -0.68 -11.84
CA GLY A 70 15.17 0.49 -12.74
C GLY A 70 16.53 0.86 -13.38
N GLY A 71 17.37 -0.14 -13.70
CA GLY A 71 18.71 0.07 -14.25
C GLY A 71 19.80 0.46 -13.23
N ILE A 72 19.44 0.76 -11.97
CA ILE A 72 20.39 1.03 -10.89
C ILE A 72 20.74 -0.25 -10.13
N THR A 73 21.92 -0.25 -9.50
CA THR A 73 22.43 -1.38 -8.71
C THR A 73 22.85 -0.90 -7.33
N ILE A 74 22.33 -1.54 -6.28
CA ILE A 74 22.81 -1.39 -4.90
C ILE A 74 23.45 -2.69 -4.43
N THR A 75 24.60 -2.59 -3.77
CA THR A 75 25.34 -3.76 -3.28
C THR A 75 25.13 -3.96 -1.79
N ASN A 76 25.28 -5.20 -1.30
CA ASN A 76 25.16 -5.54 0.12
C ASN A 76 23.84 -5.09 0.78
N GLN A 77 22.76 -4.96 0.00
CA GLN A 77 21.44 -4.62 0.51
C GLN A 77 20.94 -5.78 1.37
N GLN A 78 20.51 -5.47 2.59
CA GLN A 78 19.86 -6.45 3.46
C GLN A 78 18.40 -6.62 3.05
N PHE A 79 17.96 -7.88 2.88
CA PHE A 79 16.58 -8.24 2.58
C PHE A 79 16.31 -9.65 3.12
N ALA A 80 15.05 -10.05 3.19
CA ALA A 80 14.71 -11.40 3.62
C ALA A 80 14.47 -12.34 2.42
N ASN A 81 15.05 -13.53 2.51
CA ASN A 81 14.70 -14.65 1.66
C ASN A 81 13.64 -15.50 2.38
N VAL A 82 12.40 -15.43 1.88
CA VAL A 82 11.19 -15.93 2.56
C VAL A 82 10.92 -17.37 2.16
N LYS A 83 10.80 -18.24 3.17
CA LYS A 83 10.57 -19.68 3.01
C LYS A 83 9.11 -20.08 3.19
N SER A 84 8.29 -19.24 3.80
CA SER A 84 6.87 -19.47 3.98
C SER A 84 6.13 -18.14 3.88
N THR A 85 5.10 -18.06 3.04
CA THR A 85 4.32 -16.83 2.89
C THR A 85 2.88 -17.10 2.48
N SER A 86 1.95 -16.27 2.96
CA SER A 86 0.57 -16.22 2.47
C SER A 86 0.33 -15.07 1.47
N VAL A 87 1.38 -14.31 1.15
CA VAL A 87 1.37 -13.20 0.18
C VAL A 87 1.71 -13.75 -1.21
N ALA A 88 1.10 -13.18 -2.25
CA ALA A 88 1.23 -13.68 -3.63
C ALA A 88 2.58 -13.38 -4.30
N GLN A 89 3.41 -12.51 -3.73
CA GLN A 89 4.68 -12.10 -4.31
C GLN A 89 5.56 -11.39 -3.27
N GLY A 90 6.84 -11.21 -3.58
CA GLY A 90 7.76 -10.37 -2.80
C GLY A 90 7.26 -8.93 -2.62
N VAL A 91 7.63 -8.32 -1.50
CA VAL A 91 7.26 -6.94 -1.17
C VAL A 91 8.54 -6.13 -0.96
N MET A 92 8.57 -4.92 -1.54
CA MET A 92 9.62 -3.94 -1.33
C MET A 92 9.12 -2.85 -0.39
N GLY A 93 9.35 -3.03 0.92
CA GLY A 93 9.12 -1.98 1.89
C GLY A 93 10.07 -0.80 1.70
N ILE A 94 9.50 0.40 1.62
CA ILE A 94 10.20 1.67 1.39
C ILE A 94 9.79 2.75 2.39
N GLY A 95 9.19 2.34 3.52
CA GLY A 95 8.88 3.21 4.64
C GLY A 95 10.11 3.56 5.49
N PHE A 96 9.85 4.13 6.68
CA PHE A 96 10.93 4.47 7.60
C PHE A 96 11.67 3.25 8.11
N LYS A 97 12.99 3.37 8.22
CA LYS A 97 13.88 2.41 8.88
C LYS A 97 13.38 1.96 10.27
N THR A 98 12.75 2.87 11.01
CA THR A 98 12.18 2.61 12.34
C THR A 98 10.96 1.68 12.33
N ASN A 99 10.43 1.32 11.16
CA ASN A 99 9.32 0.38 10.99
C ASN A 99 9.72 -0.94 10.32
N GLU A 100 11.01 -1.27 10.32
CA GLU A 100 11.51 -2.58 9.92
C GLU A 100 11.00 -3.67 10.88
N ALA A 101 10.56 -4.80 10.33
CA ALA A 101 10.20 -6.01 11.04
C ALA A 101 11.46 -6.80 11.45
N SER A 102 12.36 -6.12 12.15
CA SER A 102 13.66 -6.63 12.58
C SER A 102 13.99 -6.14 13.99
N ASN A 103 14.60 -7.02 14.80
CA ASN A 103 15.13 -6.64 16.11
C ASN A 103 16.39 -5.76 16.01
N VAL A 104 17.07 -5.79 14.86
CA VAL A 104 18.28 -5.00 14.60
C VAL A 104 18.02 -4.10 13.41
N THR A 105 18.16 -2.80 13.64
CA THR A 105 17.97 -1.76 12.62
C THR A 105 19.03 -1.89 11.52
N TYR A 106 18.62 -1.84 10.25
CA TYR A 106 19.51 -1.96 9.09
C TYR A 106 19.15 -0.94 8.01
N ASP A 107 19.99 -0.69 7.01
CA ASP A 107 19.61 0.27 5.96
C ASP A 107 18.70 -0.41 4.93
N ASN A 108 17.40 -0.08 4.93
CA ASN A 108 16.49 -0.47 3.86
C ASN A 108 16.78 0.26 2.53
N VAL A 109 16.07 -0.11 1.47
CA VAL A 109 16.39 0.30 0.09
C VAL A 109 16.55 1.82 -0.08
N PRO A 110 15.61 2.70 0.34
CA PRO A 110 15.77 4.15 0.20
C PRO A 110 17.02 4.70 0.90
N ILE A 111 17.37 4.17 2.07
CA ILE A 111 18.54 4.60 2.84
C ILE A 111 19.83 4.14 2.16
N THR A 112 19.87 2.91 1.65
CA THR A 112 21.00 2.37 0.90
C THR A 112 21.25 3.15 -0.39
N LEU A 113 20.19 3.49 -1.14
CA LEU A 113 20.30 4.33 -2.34
C LEU A 113 21.00 5.65 -2.04
N LYS A 114 20.62 6.32 -0.95
CA LYS A 114 21.26 7.55 -0.51
C LYS A 114 22.71 7.32 -0.09
N LYS A 115 22.97 6.30 0.74
CA LYS A 115 24.31 6.00 1.26
C LYS A 115 25.31 5.60 0.19
N GLN A 116 24.84 4.97 -0.89
CA GLN A 116 25.67 4.61 -2.05
C GLN A 116 25.76 5.73 -3.10
N GLY A 117 25.24 6.93 -2.81
CA GLY A 117 25.38 8.11 -3.66
C GLY A 117 24.51 8.10 -4.92
N ILE A 118 23.54 7.19 -5.03
CA ILE A 118 22.64 7.10 -6.20
C ILE A 118 21.61 8.23 -6.16
N ILE A 119 21.15 8.60 -4.95
CA ILE A 119 20.23 9.71 -4.73
C ILE A 119 20.77 10.65 -3.64
N SER A 120 20.51 11.95 -3.76
CA SER A 120 21.00 12.94 -2.77
C SER A 120 20.18 12.96 -1.48
N LYS A 121 18.90 12.58 -1.55
CA LYS A 121 17.98 12.51 -0.40
C LYS A 121 17.24 11.17 -0.43
N SER A 122 16.98 10.60 0.75
CA SER A 122 16.13 9.42 0.91
C SER A 122 14.67 9.85 0.81
N ALA A 123 14.24 10.12 -0.41
CA ALA A 123 12.90 10.55 -0.77
C ALA A 123 12.51 9.86 -2.08
N TYR A 124 11.22 9.81 -2.36
CA TYR A 124 10.69 9.32 -3.63
C TYR A 124 9.37 10.02 -3.96
N SER A 125 9.09 10.17 -5.25
CA SER A 125 7.77 10.54 -5.75
C SER A 125 7.05 9.29 -6.24
N LEU A 126 5.74 9.22 -6.01
CA LEU A 126 4.89 8.13 -6.42
C LEU A 126 3.81 8.66 -7.36
N TYR A 127 3.67 8.05 -8.53
CA TYR A 127 2.63 8.35 -9.49
C TYR A 127 1.97 7.04 -9.89
N LEU A 128 0.86 6.68 -9.24
CA LEU A 128 0.18 5.40 -9.49
C LEU A 128 -0.55 5.36 -10.85
N ASN A 129 -0.76 6.54 -11.46
CA ASN A 129 -1.52 6.73 -12.69
C ASN A 129 -3.02 6.43 -12.51
N SER A 130 -3.82 6.59 -13.57
CA SER A 130 -5.27 6.32 -13.55
C SER A 130 -5.59 4.83 -13.32
N SER A 131 -6.81 4.54 -12.87
CA SER A 131 -7.25 3.16 -12.58
C SER A 131 -7.34 2.24 -13.81
N ASP A 132 -7.39 2.79 -15.02
CA ASP A 132 -7.36 2.09 -16.30
C ASP A 132 -5.96 2.00 -16.94
N SER A 133 -4.95 2.64 -16.33
CA SER A 133 -3.57 2.58 -16.80
C SER A 133 -2.92 1.26 -16.44
N THR A 134 -2.10 0.73 -17.36
CA THR A 134 -1.36 -0.53 -17.14
C THR A 134 -0.07 -0.33 -16.34
N THR A 135 0.41 0.90 -16.22
CA THR A 135 1.66 1.24 -15.53
C THR A 135 1.54 2.58 -14.80
N GLY A 136 2.21 2.66 -13.66
CA GLY A 136 2.56 3.89 -12.96
C GLY A 136 4.07 4.02 -12.83
N GLU A 137 4.53 4.94 -11.99
CA GLU A 137 5.94 5.25 -11.80
C GLU A 137 6.27 5.56 -10.34
N ILE A 138 7.47 5.17 -9.93
CA ILE A 138 8.11 5.62 -8.70
C ILE A 138 9.48 6.16 -9.03
N ILE A 139 9.79 7.36 -8.55
CA ILE A 139 11.07 8.04 -8.80
C ILE A 139 11.79 8.19 -7.47
N PHE A 140 12.88 7.45 -7.27
CA PHE A 140 13.73 7.65 -6.09
C PHE A 140 14.61 8.88 -6.28
N GLY A 141 14.61 9.78 -5.29
CA GLY A 141 15.46 10.97 -5.24
C GLY A 141 15.08 12.11 -6.19
N GLY A 142 13.96 11.99 -6.90
CA GLY A 142 13.51 12.99 -7.89
C GLY A 142 12.00 13.17 -7.88
N VAL A 143 11.54 14.13 -8.67
CA VAL A 143 10.12 14.47 -8.87
C VAL A 143 9.90 14.83 -10.33
N ASP A 144 8.81 14.35 -10.92
CA ASP A 144 8.36 14.78 -12.24
C ASP A 144 7.35 15.93 -12.10
N ASN A 145 7.77 17.13 -12.48
CA ASN A 145 6.95 18.34 -12.39
C ASN A 145 5.82 18.40 -13.43
N ALA A 146 5.78 17.46 -14.39
CA ALA A 146 4.70 17.37 -15.37
C ALA A 146 3.51 16.52 -14.88
N LYS A 147 3.62 15.85 -13.72
CA LYS A 147 2.62 14.87 -13.23
C LYS A 147 1.62 15.42 -12.22
N TYR A 148 1.72 16.70 -11.88
CA TYR A 148 0.79 17.37 -10.97
C TYR A 148 0.41 18.75 -11.48
N THR A 149 -0.67 19.31 -10.93
CA THR A 149 -1.09 20.69 -11.20
C THR A 149 -0.82 21.57 -9.99
N GLY A 150 -0.70 22.88 -10.21
CA GLY A 150 -0.39 23.82 -9.14
C GLY A 150 1.02 23.66 -8.61
N LYS A 151 1.18 23.66 -7.27
CA LYS A 151 2.46 23.53 -6.58
C LYS A 151 2.36 22.41 -5.54
N LEU A 152 3.46 21.70 -5.33
CA LEU A 152 3.58 20.78 -4.20
C LEU A 152 3.49 21.55 -2.88
N ILE A 153 2.76 20.97 -1.93
CA ILE A 153 2.57 21.52 -0.59
C ILE A 153 3.17 20.54 0.40
N ASP A 154 4.14 21.02 1.19
CA ASP A 154 4.76 20.21 2.22
C ASP A 154 3.80 20.03 3.40
N LEU A 155 3.63 18.76 3.80
CA LEU A 155 2.88 18.38 5.00
C LEU A 155 3.82 17.66 5.97
N PRO A 156 3.79 17.99 7.27
CA PRO A 156 4.61 17.31 8.25
C PRO A 156 4.13 15.86 8.41
N VAL A 157 5.08 14.93 8.44
CA VAL A 157 4.81 13.56 8.85
C VAL A 157 4.53 13.53 10.35
N THR A 158 3.43 12.91 10.77
CA THR A 158 2.95 12.93 12.16
C THR A 158 3.34 11.69 12.97
N SER A 159 4.03 10.72 12.34
CA SER A 159 4.54 9.51 12.99
C SER A 159 6.06 9.37 12.82
N ASN A 160 6.71 8.76 13.80
CA ASN A 160 8.15 8.45 13.77
C ASN A 160 8.47 7.09 13.12
N ARG A 161 7.44 6.34 12.70
CA ARG A 161 7.56 4.99 12.11
C ARG A 161 6.75 4.82 10.83
N GLU A 162 5.64 5.52 10.71
CA GLU A 162 4.73 5.39 9.57
C GLU A 162 4.69 6.70 8.77
N LEU A 163 4.42 6.60 7.47
CA LEU A 163 4.26 7.77 6.58
C LEU A 163 2.85 8.34 6.73
N ARG A 164 2.55 8.84 7.93
CA ARG A 164 1.27 9.45 8.29
C ARG A 164 1.28 10.96 8.13
N ILE A 165 0.16 11.51 7.70
CA ILE A 165 -0.12 12.94 7.67
C ILE A 165 -1.46 13.23 8.32
N TYR A 166 -1.67 14.46 8.77
CA TYR A 166 -2.92 14.86 9.43
C TYR A 166 -4.01 15.21 8.40
N LEU A 167 -5.13 14.50 8.44
CA LEU A 167 -6.34 14.77 7.68
C LEU A 167 -7.33 15.55 8.54
N ASN A 168 -7.65 16.78 8.12
CA ASN A 168 -8.59 17.64 8.84
C ASN A 168 -10.04 17.20 8.62
N SER A 169 -10.42 17.08 7.35
CA SER A 169 -11.82 16.84 6.94
C SER A 169 -11.92 16.21 5.56
N LEU A 170 -13.10 15.66 5.29
CA LEU A 170 -13.54 15.26 3.95
C LEU A 170 -14.75 16.11 3.57
N THR A 171 -14.82 16.57 2.33
CA THR A 171 -15.98 17.29 1.79
C THR A 171 -16.59 16.50 0.64
N ILE A 172 -17.88 16.17 0.73
CA ILE A 172 -18.65 15.46 -0.30
C ILE A 172 -19.86 16.31 -0.68
N GLY A 173 -19.82 16.93 -1.86
CA GLY A 173 -20.79 17.95 -2.25
C GLY A 173 -20.77 19.14 -1.28
N VAL A 174 -21.88 19.38 -0.58
CA VAL A 174 -21.98 20.44 0.45
C VAL A 174 -21.76 19.94 1.88
N THR A 175 -21.50 18.63 2.06
CA THR A 175 -21.34 18.02 3.38
C THR A 175 -19.87 17.99 3.74
N ASN A 176 -19.48 18.72 4.78
CA ASN A 176 -18.16 18.63 5.38
C ASN A 176 -18.19 17.66 6.56
N ILE A 177 -17.25 16.71 6.58
CA ILE A 177 -17.10 15.65 7.57
C ILE A 177 -15.78 15.88 8.28
N SER A 178 -15.83 16.21 9.57
CA SER A 178 -14.62 16.30 10.38
C SER A 178 -13.97 14.92 10.50
N ALA A 179 -12.67 14.84 10.21
CA ALA A 179 -11.87 13.63 10.36
C ALA A 179 -10.94 13.74 11.57
N SER A 180 -10.15 14.82 11.64
CA SER A 180 -9.22 15.12 12.73
C SER A 180 -8.33 13.94 13.12
N MET A 181 -7.71 13.28 12.13
CA MET A 181 -6.98 12.02 12.32
C MET A 181 -5.69 11.92 11.50
N ASP A 182 -4.75 11.12 11.98
CA ASP A 182 -3.54 10.78 11.24
C ASP A 182 -3.78 9.62 10.27
N VAL A 183 -3.66 9.90 8.98
CA VAL A 183 -3.86 8.91 7.91
C VAL A 183 -2.53 8.43 7.34
N LEU A 184 -2.37 7.13 7.18
CA LEU A 184 -1.25 6.52 6.48
C LEU A 184 -1.47 6.60 4.97
N LEU A 185 -0.50 7.14 4.24
CA LEU A 185 -0.47 7.09 2.78
C LEU A 185 0.20 5.77 2.34
N ASP A 186 -0.61 4.75 2.01
CA ASP A 186 -0.11 3.39 1.75
C ASP A 186 -0.39 2.85 0.35
N SER A 187 0.66 2.86 -0.50
CA SER A 187 0.66 2.19 -1.81
C SER A 187 0.58 0.65 -1.75
N GLY A 188 0.61 0.06 -0.56
CA GLY A 188 0.46 -1.38 -0.33
C GLY A 188 -0.97 -1.78 0.04
N THR A 189 -1.89 -0.82 0.14
CA THR A 189 -3.28 -1.05 0.51
C THR A 189 -4.19 -0.65 -0.66
N THR A 190 -4.99 -1.60 -1.15
CA THR A 190 -5.84 -1.40 -2.35
C THR A 190 -6.97 -0.39 -2.16
N PHE A 191 -7.57 -0.39 -0.97
CA PHE A 191 -8.73 0.43 -0.60
C PHE A 191 -8.35 1.43 0.51
N SER A 192 -9.25 2.34 0.82
CA SER A 192 -9.07 3.24 1.97
C SER A 192 -9.80 2.68 3.18
N TYR A 193 -9.27 2.96 4.37
CA TYR A 193 -9.84 2.53 5.64
C TYR A 193 -9.88 3.72 6.59
N LEU A 194 -11.04 4.00 7.18
CA LEU A 194 -11.20 5.12 8.11
C LEU A 194 -11.88 4.63 9.39
N GLN A 195 -11.68 5.37 10.47
CA GLN A 195 -12.40 5.16 11.72
C GLN A 195 -13.92 5.24 11.52
N GLN A 196 -14.64 4.49 12.37
CA GLN A 196 -16.05 4.18 12.18
C GLN A 196 -16.95 5.42 12.08
N ASP A 197 -16.69 6.45 12.89
CA ASP A 197 -17.43 7.70 12.88
C ASP A 197 -17.29 8.45 11.55
N VAL A 198 -16.07 8.55 11.02
CA VAL A 198 -15.84 9.19 9.71
C VAL A 198 -16.47 8.38 8.59
N LEU A 199 -16.28 7.05 8.60
CA LEU A 199 -16.90 6.16 7.61
C LEU A 199 -18.42 6.28 7.61
N GLN A 200 -19.06 6.34 8.78
CA GLN A 200 -20.53 6.40 8.87
C GLN A 200 -21.08 7.62 8.12
N HIS A 201 -20.46 8.79 8.28
CA HIS A 201 -20.88 9.99 7.55
C HIS A 201 -20.72 9.84 6.03
N VAL A 202 -19.66 9.16 5.58
CA VAL A 202 -19.46 8.86 4.15
C VAL A 202 -20.53 7.88 3.64
N VAL A 203 -20.81 6.83 4.40
CA VAL A 203 -21.85 5.84 4.10
C VAL A 203 -23.22 6.53 4.00
N ASP A 204 -23.58 7.34 4.98
CA ASP A 204 -24.85 8.08 4.99
C ASP A 204 -24.96 9.01 3.78
N LYS A 205 -23.85 9.68 3.41
CA LYS A 205 -23.83 10.58 2.26
C LYS A 205 -24.07 9.87 0.93
N PHE A 206 -23.62 8.62 0.81
CA PHE A 206 -23.84 7.80 -0.39
C PHE A 206 -25.03 6.84 -0.27
N ASN A 207 -25.89 7.02 0.74
CA ASN A 207 -27.02 6.12 1.04
C ASN A 207 -26.59 4.64 1.10
N GLY A 208 -25.44 4.39 1.71
CA GLY A 208 -24.82 3.07 1.74
C GLY A 208 -25.59 2.10 2.63
N GLN A 209 -25.75 0.87 2.15
CA GLN A 209 -26.41 -0.21 2.87
C GLN A 209 -25.36 -1.19 3.40
N LEU A 210 -25.33 -1.39 4.73
CA LEU A 210 -24.50 -2.42 5.34
C LEU A 210 -24.99 -3.83 4.95
N ILE A 211 -24.08 -4.65 4.45
CA ILE A 211 -24.26 -6.09 4.26
C ILE A 211 -23.04 -6.84 4.82
N TYR A 212 -23.10 -8.16 4.82
CA TYR A 212 -22.00 -9.03 5.24
C TYR A 212 -21.62 -9.97 4.10
N ASP A 213 -20.32 -10.17 3.89
CA ASP A 213 -19.83 -11.18 2.95
C ASP A 213 -20.02 -12.61 3.51
N ALA A 214 -19.66 -13.62 2.71
CA ALA A 214 -19.76 -15.03 3.08
C ALA A 214 -18.91 -15.42 4.31
N LEU A 215 -17.93 -14.58 4.68
CA LEU A 215 -17.06 -14.77 5.85
C LEU A 215 -17.53 -13.93 7.05
N GLY A 216 -18.64 -13.20 6.93
CA GLY A 216 -19.19 -12.34 7.97
C GLY A 216 -18.47 -11.00 8.10
N ASN A 217 -17.65 -10.58 7.12
CA ASN A 217 -17.05 -9.25 7.14
C ASN A 217 -18.06 -8.20 6.67
N PRO A 218 -18.14 -7.04 7.35
CA PRO A 218 -19.04 -5.96 6.95
C PRO A 218 -18.54 -5.26 5.67
N LEU A 219 -19.46 -4.97 4.76
CA LEU A 219 -19.22 -4.11 3.60
C LEU A 219 -20.45 -3.24 3.31
N HIS A 220 -20.27 -2.12 2.63
CA HIS A 220 -21.36 -1.20 2.29
C HIS A 220 -21.65 -1.24 0.79
N LEU A 221 -22.91 -1.46 0.43
CA LEU A 221 -23.41 -1.33 -0.93
C LEU A 221 -23.85 0.11 -1.20
N VAL A 222 -23.46 0.67 -2.33
CA VAL A 222 -23.80 2.03 -2.78
C VAL A 222 -24.23 2.01 -4.25
N ASP A 223 -24.77 3.11 -4.74
CA ASP A 223 -24.95 3.29 -6.19
C ASP A 223 -23.61 3.25 -6.91
N CYS A 224 -23.58 2.64 -8.10
CA CYS A 224 -22.35 2.53 -8.88
C CYS A 224 -21.88 3.86 -9.49
N ASP A 225 -22.82 4.77 -9.76
CA ASP A 225 -22.55 6.08 -10.33
C ASP A 225 -22.53 7.13 -9.22
N LEU A 226 -21.49 7.09 -8.38
CA LEU A 226 -21.33 8.04 -7.30
C LEU A 226 -21.00 9.43 -7.86
N PRO A 227 -21.80 10.47 -7.53
CA PRO A 227 -21.61 11.78 -8.14
C PRO A 227 -20.41 12.53 -7.55
N GLY A 228 -19.81 13.38 -8.37
CA GLY A 228 -18.83 14.39 -7.95
C GLY A 228 -17.52 13.82 -7.43
N ASN A 229 -16.96 14.49 -6.43
CA ASN A 229 -15.69 14.15 -5.80
C ASN A 229 -15.83 14.03 -4.28
N ILE A 230 -14.90 13.31 -3.67
CA ILE A 230 -14.55 13.42 -2.27
C ILE A 230 -13.29 14.28 -2.17
N ASP A 231 -13.42 15.44 -1.55
CA ASP A 231 -12.33 16.38 -1.30
C ASP A 231 -11.69 16.07 0.05
N PHE A 232 -10.44 15.60 0.06
CA PHE A 232 -9.67 15.34 1.27
C PHE A 232 -8.84 16.59 1.62
N GLU A 233 -9.11 17.17 2.78
CA GLU A 233 -8.50 18.42 3.23
C GLU A 233 -7.46 18.15 4.33
N PHE A 234 -6.22 18.57 4.08
CA PHE A 234 -5.10 18.38 5.00
C PHE A 234 -4.65 19.71 5.59
N SER A 235 -3.58 19.69 6.38
CA SER A 235 -2.95 20.92 6.91
C SER A 235 -2.49 21.86 5.78
N ASN A 236 -2.16 23.11 6.14
CA ASN A 236 -1.73 24.14 5.17
C ASN A 236 -2.75 24.43 4.06
N SER A 237 -4.04 24.17 4.32
CA SER A 237 -5.13 24.33 3.35
C SER A 237 -4.92 23.55 2.06
N SER A 238 -4.15 22.46 2.10
CA SER A 238 -3.98 21.59 0.93
C SER A 238 -5.17 20.64 0.78
N LYS A 239 -5.45 20.28 -0.46
CA LYS A 239 -6.63 19.50 -0.82
C LYS A 239 -6.29 18.54 -1.96
N VAL A 240 -6.78 17.31 -1.85
CA VAL A 240 -6.80 16.33 -2.94
C VAL A 240 -8.26 16.00 -3.25
N SER A 241 -8.69 16.28 -4.48
CA SER A 241 -10.03 15.97 -4.96
C SER A 241 -10.01 14.64 -5.70
N VAL A 242 -10.69 13.63 -5.15
CA VAL A 242 -10.76 12.29 -5.73
C VAL A 242 -12.15 12.06 -6.32
N PRO A 243 -12.29 11.65 -7.60
CA PRO A 243 -13.59 11.28 -8.15
C PRO A 243 -14.28 10.23 -7.29
N SER A 244 -15.55 10.46 -6.94
CA SER A 244 -16.30 9.52 -6.08
C SER A 244 -16.36 8.11 -6.68
N SER A 245 -16.28 7.99 -8.02
CA SER A 245 -16.22 6.73 -8.74
C SER A 245 -15.01 5.85 -8.39
N GLU A 246 -13.89 6.41 -7.93
CA GLU A 246 -12.74 5.62 -7.43
C GLU A 246 -13.08 4.83 -6.15
N PHE A 247 -14.19 5.18 -5.49
CA PHE A 247 -14.67 4.52 -4.27
C PHE A 247 -15.82 3.55 -4.51
N ALA A 248 -16.25 3.31 -5.76
CA ALA A 248 -17.27 2.30 -6.08
C ALA A 248 -16.68 1.17 -6.93
N VAL A 249 -16.80 -0.08 -6.49
CA VAL A 249 -16.41 -1.26 -7.30
C VAL A 249 -17.62 -2.09 -7.68
N LYS A 250 -17.68 -2.48 -8.95
CA LYS A 250 -18.71 -3.38 -9.48
C LYS A 250 -18.62 -4.74 -8.80
N LEU A 251 -19.76 -5.26 -8.40
CA LEU A 251 -19.90 -6.61 -7.89
C LEU A 251 -20.51 -7.50 -8.97
N TYR A 252 -20.23 -8.80 -8.90
CA TYR A 252 -20.78 -9.79 -9.80
C TYR A 252 -21.36 -10.94 -8.99
N THR A 253 -22.47 -11.51 -9.46
CA THR A 253 -23.03 -12.73 -8.88
C THR A 253 -22.11 -13.91 -9.13
N ILE A 254 -22.35 -15.03 -8.44
CA ILE A 254 -21.62 -16.29 -8.67
C ILE A 254 -21.72 -16.79 -10.13
N ASN A 255 -22.76 -16.37 -10.86
CA ASN A 255 -22.98 -16.70 -12.27
C ASN A 255 -22.30 -15.71 -13.22
N GLY A 256 -21.56 -14.73 -12.70
CA GLY A 256 -20.88 -13.69 -13.48
C GLY A 256 -21.79 -12.54 -13.93
N GLU A 257 -23.02 -12.46 -13.44
CA GLU A 257 -23.94 -11.36 -13.79
C GLU A 257 -23.60 -10.11 -12.98
N LEU A 258 -23.69 -8.94 -13.61
CA LEU A 258 -23.44 -7.67 -12.94
C LEU A 258 -24.47 -7.43 -11.82
N TYR A 259 -23.99 -7.17 -10.61
CA TYR A 259 -24.86 -6.83 -9.49
C TYR A 259 -25.34 -5.36 -9.61
N PRO A 260 -26.61 -5.04 -9.26
CA PRO A 260 -27.16 -3.69 -9.46
C PRO A 260 -26.50 -2.58 -8.63
N LYS A 261 -25.84 -2.94 -7.53
CA LYS A 261 -25.13 -2.02 -6.63
C LYS A 261 -23.62 -2.28 -6.66
N CYS A 262 -22.86 -1.29 -6.25
CA CYS A 262 -21.41 -1.40 -6.12
C CYS A 262 -21.01 -1.49 -4.65
N GLN A 263 -19.84 -2.06 -4.36
CA GLN A 263 -19.25 -2.01 -3.03
C GLN A 263 -18.50 -0.67 -2.86
N LEU A 264 -18.71 -0.01 -1.73
CA LEU A 264 -17.93 1.14 -1.29
C LEU A 264 -16.51 0.66 -0.90
N ARG A 265 -15.48 1.28 -1.50
CA ARG A 265 -14.05 0.99 -1.27
C ARG A 265 -13.44 1.87 -0.17
N ILE A 266 -14.27 2.27 0.78
CA ILE A 266 -13.85 2.84 2.07
C ILE A 266 -14.43 1.94 3.15
N LEU A 267 -13.57 1.30 3.94
CA LEU A 267 -13.97 0.34 4.97
C LEU A 267 -13.60 0.87 6.35
N THR A 268 -14.10 0.19 7.38
CA THR A 268 -13.83 0.58 8.77
C THR A 268 -12.51 -0.01 9.24
N SER A 269 -11.64 0.83 9.81
CA SER A 269 -10.46 0.40 10.57
C SER A 269 -9.91 1.57 11.38
N SER A 270 -9.44 1.31 12.59
CA SER A 270 -8.68 2.29 13.37
C SER A 270 -7.29 2.59 12.79
N ALA A 271 -6.85 1.83 11.78
CA ALA A 271 -5.55 2.03 11.14
C ALA A 271 -5.47 3.32 10.31
N ASN A 272 -6.62 3.90 9.92
CA ASN A 272 -6.73 5.15 9.15
C ASN A 272 -5.75 5.20 7.97
N ILE A 273 -6.11 4.57 6.85
CA ILE A 273 -5.27 4.36 5.67
C ILE A 273 -5.94 5.00 4.44
N LEU A 274 -5.19 5.82 3.72
CA LEU A 274 -5.52 6.23 2.35
C LEU A 274 -4.70 5.36 1.39
N GLY A 275 -5.38 4.42 0.75
CA GLY A 275 -4.78 3.44 -0.16
C GLY A 275 -4.75 3.90 -1.61
N ASP A 276 -4.58 2.95 -2.52
CA ASP A 276 -4.41 3.24 -3.96
C ASP A 276 -5.57 4.04 -4.56
N ASN A 277 -6.81 3.81 -4.12
CA ASN A 277 -7.98 4.56 -4.59
C ASN A 277 -7.98 6.04 -4.22
N PHE A 278 -7.19 6.44 -3.23
CA PHE A 278 -6.86 7.85 -2.98
C PHE A 278 -5.59 8.26 -3.74
N LEU A 279 -4.52 7.48 -3.61
CA LEU A 279 -3.18 7.84 -4.10
C LEU A 279 -3.09 8.00 -5.63
N ARG A 280 -4.01 7.42 -6.42
CA ARG A 280 -4.08 7.66 -7.86
C ARG A 280 -4.43 9.10 -8.26
N SER A 281 -4.99 9.89 -7.34
CA SER A 281 -5.42 11.28 -7.59
C SER A 281 -4.50 12.33 -6.95
N ALA A 282 -3.40 11.91 -6.31
CA ALA A 282 -2.49 12.76 -5.55
C ALA A 282 -1.15 13.00 -6.27
#